data_AF-A0A921N1I3-F1
#
_entry.id   AF-A0A921N1I3-F1
#
_cell.length_a   1.000
_cell.length_b   1.000
_cell.length_c   1.000
_cell.angle_alpha   90.00
_cell.angle_beta   90.00
_cell.angle_gamma   90.00
#
_symmetry.space_group_name_H-M   'P 1'
#
loop_
_entity.id
_entity.type
_entity.pdbx_description
1 polymer ?
#
loop_
_entity_poly.entity_id
_entity_poly.type
_entity_poly.pdbx_seq_one_letter_code
_entity_poly.pdbx_strand_id
1 'polypeptide(L)'
;EIHFINTGNSDAILIIKDNKAALIDGGDNDDEDLVSSYIKKQNISELEYVFATHPHADHIGGLDRVAKEIKINNLYVSNGEVETKSYRDFISVAASKGLYPSVPLLGSKFDLSGSTFEVLSVANTEDPNNNSIVLLYTNGNDKILLMGDAEKEIEQNLNVGDVDLLKVGHHGSYSSSSKSFIDKINPEYAVILVGEDNKYGHPHKETMDTLKEKGIEIHRSDECGDIVFISTGNGLEINCKEGSYNVGNNSKYSTIDNTVKIESNISSIQDESINNSNNNSNKNINIENNNSEVVYWTESGKKYHSDASCSGMKSPISGTIKESKRTPCSKCY
;
A
#
# COMPACT_ATOMS: atom_id res chain seq x y z
N GLU A 1 -3.33 22.57 3.90
CA GLU A 1 -3.23 21.42 4.81
C GLU A 1 -3.48 20.14 4.02
N ILE A 2 -2.77 19.07 4.33
CA ILE A 2 -2.96 17.73 3.77
C ILE A 2 -3.29 16.81 4.95
N HIS A 3 -4.54 16.34 5.01
CA HIS A 3 -5.06 15.51 6.09
C HIS A 3 -5.14 14.07 5.58
N PHE A 4 -4.35 13.19 6.17
CA PHE A 4 -4.44 11.74 6.02
C PHE A 4 -5.34 11.24 7.15
N ILE A 5 -6.59 10.94 6.82
CA ILE A 5 -7.64 10.61 7.79
C ILE A 5 -7.45 9.17 8.25
N ASN A 6 -7.51 8.92 9.55
CA ASN A 6 -7.44 7.56 10.08
C ASN A 6 -8.77 6.83 9.90
N THR A 7 -8.87 6.13 8.78
CA THR A 7 -9.95 5.20 8.42
C THR A 7 -9.57 3.74 8.68
N GLY A 8 -8.55 3.49 9.52
CA GLY A 8 -8.03 2.15 9.72
C GLY A 8 -7.31 1.63 8.47
N ASN A 9 -7.89 0.66 7.76
CA ASN A 9 -7.22 -0.07 6.68
C ASN A 9 -7.53 0.48 5.28
N SER A 10 -7.79 1.77 5.19
CA SER A 10 -8.40 2.40 4.03
C SER A 10 -7.79 3.77 3.77
N ASP A 11 -7.93 4.29 2.56
CA ASP A 11 -7.41 5.60 2.18
C ASP A 11 -8.52 6.66 2.15
N ALA A 12 -8.30 7.76 2.87
CA ALA A 12 -9.07 8.99 2.73
C ALA A 12 -8.17 10.20 3.02
N ILE A 13 -7.98 11.06 2.03
CA ILE A 13 -7.04 12.18 2.11
C ILE A 13 -7.74 13.48 1.71
N LEU A 14 -7.87 14.40 2.64
CA LEU A 14 -8.46 15.72 2.43
C LEU A 14 -7.36 16.77 2.29
N ILE A 15 -7.32 17.48 1.16
CA ILE A 15 -6.39 18.58 0.94
C ILE A 15 -7.17 19.89 0.91
N ILE A 16 -6.78 20.84 1.77
CA ILE A 16 -7.43 22.14 1.93
C ILE A 16 -6.46 23.26 1.59
N LYS A 17 -6.90 24.19 0.73
CA LYS A 17 -6.18 25.42 0.38
C LYS A 17 -7.17 26.58 0.20
N ASP A 18 -7.00 27.63 1.00
CA ASP A 18 -7.79 28.87 0.94
C ASP A 18 -9.32 28.64 0.88
N ASN A 19 -9.82 27.76 1.76
CA ASN A 19 -11.22 27.30 1.85
C ASN A 19 -11.73 26.45 0.68
N LYS A 20 -10.91 26.16 -0.33
CA LYS A 20 -11.20 25.09 -1.30
C LYS A 20 -10.63 23.77 -0.81
N ALA A 21 -11.27 22.68 -1.20
CA ALA A 21 -10.84 21.36 -0.81
C ALA A 21 -10.90 20.37 -1.98
N ALA A 22 -9.96 19.42 -1.97
CA ALA A 22 -9.98 18.22 -2.78
C ALA A 22 -9.98 17.01 -1.86
N LEU A 23 -10.74 15.98 -2.21
CA LEU A 23 -10.73 14.69 -1.54
C LEU A 23 -10.11 13.64 -2.47
N ILE A 24 -9.16 12.87 -1.97
CA ILE A 24 -8.57 11.72 -2.65
C ILE A 24 -8.98 10.51 -1.82
N ASP A 25 -9.82 9.67 -2.42
CA ASP A 25 -10.49 8.54 -1.77
C ASP A 25 -11.33 8.90 -0.53
N GLY A 26 -12.17 7.96 -0.10
CA GLY A 26 -13.21 8.16 0.90
C GLY A 26 -13.35 7.02 1.91
N GLY A 27 -12.35 6.14 2.03
CA GLY A 27 -12.37 5.00 2.93
C GLY A 27 -13.29 3.86 2.49
N ASP A 28 -13.44 2.84 3.35
CA ASP A 28 -14.39 1.73 3.15
C ASP A 28 -15.83 2.15 3.48
N ASN A 29 -16.79 1.27 3.23
CA ASN A 29 -18.22 1.50 3.42
C ASN A 29 -18.56 1.76 4.90
N ASP A 30 -17.80 1.24 5.85
CA ASP A 30 -17.97 1.49 7.28
C ASP A 30 -17.29 2.80 7.76
N ASP A 31 -16.51 3.46 6.90
CA ASP A 31 -15.91 4.77 7.16
C ASP A 31 -16.80 5.95 6.74
N GLU A 32 -17.95 5.69 6.10
CA GLU A 32 -18.79 6.70 5.43
C GLU A 32 -19.15 7.91 6.32
N ASP A 33 -19.52 7.65 7.57
CA ASP A 33 -19.92 8.66 8.55
C ASP A 33 -18.67 9.37 9.12
N LEU A 34 -17.56 8.64 9.28
CA LEU A 34 -16.29 9.18 9.78
C LEU A 34 -15.76 10.21 8.80
N VAL A 35 -15.60 9.86 7.52
CA VAL A 35 -15.03 10.73 6.49
C VAL A 35 -15.92 11.95 6.26
N SER A 36 -17.24 11.76 6.08
CA SER A 36 -18.16 12.89 5.90
C SER A 36 -18.17 13.83 7.10
N SER A 37 -18.17 13.29 8.33
CA SER A 37 -18.11 14.09 9.55
C SER A 37 -16.78 14.83 9.69
N TYR A 38 -15.66 14.20 9.29
CA TYR A 38 -14.34 14.83 9.32
C TYR A 38 -14.30 16.05 8.40
N ILE A 39 -14.75 15.92 7.14
CA ILE A 39 -14.77 17.03 6.17
C ILE A 39 -15.61 18.20 6.70
N LYS A 40 -16.79 17.92 7.26
CA LYS A 40 -17.65 18.96 7.85
C LYS A 40 -17.02 19.64 9.06
N LYS A 41 -16.26 18.90 9.90
CA LYS A 41 -15.52 19.48 11.03
C LYS A 41 -14.43 20.45 10.57
N GLN A 42 -13.88 20.28 9.36
CA GLN A 42 -12.96 21.24 8.75
C GLN A 42 -13.67 22.46 8.13
N ASN A 43 -14.97 22.64 8.37
CA ASN A 43 -15.82 23.69 7.79
C ASN A 43 -15.85 23.69 6.25
N ILE A 44 -15.62 22.53 5.63
CA ILE A 44 -15.72 22.34 4.19
C ILE A 44 -17.15 21.91 3.84
N SER A 45 -17.86 22.73 3.07
CA SER A 45 -19.20 22.44 2.57
C SER A 45 -19.22 21.97 1.10
N GLU A 46 -18.09 22.10 0.41
CA GLU A 46 -17.94 21.84 -1.02
C GLU A 46 -16.54 21.32 -1.33
N LEU A 47 -16.46 20.29 -2.16
CA LEU A 47 -15.23 19.71 -2.69
C LEU A 47 -15.11 20.14 -4.15
N GLU A 48 -14.04 20.85 -4.46
CA GLU A 48 -13.72 21.25 -5.84
C GLU A 48 -13.41 20.01 -6.68
N TYR A 49 -12.65 19.08 -6.10
CA TYR A 49 -12.27 17.82 -6.73
C TYR A 49 -12.51 16.65 -5.79
N VAL A 50 -13.00 15.56 -6.36
CA VAL A 50 -12.90 14.22 -5.78
C VAL A 50 -12.15 13.35 -6.77
N PHE A 51 -11.08 12.70 -6.32
CA PHE A 51 -10.34 11.69 -7.07
C PHE A 51 -10.56 10.33 -6.40
N ALA A 52 -11.36 9.47 -7.01
CA ALA A 52 -11.45 8.06 -6.66
C ALA A 52 -10.32 7.32 -7.37
N THR A 53 -9.25 7.02 -6.65
CA THR A 53 -7.98 6.57 -7.22
C THR A 53 -8.17 5.27 -7.98
N HIS A 54 -8.87 4.30 -7.40
CA HIS A 54 -9.23 3.04 -8.03
C HIS A 54 -10.46 2.44 -7.32
N PRO A 55 -11.05 1.35 -7.82
CA PRO A 55 -12.42 0.99 -7.48
C PRO A 55 -12.58 0.05 -6.27
N HIS A 56 -11.53 -0.18 -5.49
CA HIS A 56 -11.59 -1.01 -4.29
C HIS A 56 -12.35 -0.33 -3.16
N ALA A 57 -12.99 -1.15 -2.32
CA ALA A 57 -13.96 -0.66 -1.34
C ALA A 57 -13.32 0.27 -0.32
N ASP A 58 -12.13 -0.05 0.16
CA ASP A 58 -11.26 0.74 1.04
C ASP A 58 -10.75 2.06 0.45
N HIS A 59 -11.17 2.41 -0.76
CA HIS A 59 -10.91 3.69 -1.40
C HIS A 59 -12.19 4.45 -1.75
N ILE A 60 -13.21 3.76 -2.29
CA ILE A 60 -14.43 4.43 -2.78
C ILE A 60 -15.66 4.21 -1.91
N GLY A 61 -15.57 3.35 -0.90
CA GLY A 61 -16.68 2.86 -0.10
C GLY A 61 -17.46 3.98 0.57
N GLY A 62 -16.78 4.96 1.16
CA GLY A 62 -17.43 6.11 1.78
C GLY A 62 -17.80 7.26 0.83
N LEU A 63 -17.41 7.20 -0.45
CA LEU A 63 -17.61 8.31 -1.38
C LEU A 63 -19.08 8.52 -1.76
N ASP A 64 -19.92 7.49 -1.67
CA ASP A 64 -21.35 7.63 -1.91
C ASP A 64 -22.01 8.52 -0.83
N ARG A 65 -21.57 8.39 0.43
CA ARG A 65 -22.03 9.25 1.53
C ARG A 65 -21.50 10.67 1.42
N VAL A 66 -20.23 10.81 1.06
CA VAL A 66 -19.65 12.13 0.76
C VAL A 66 -20.46 12.81 -0.34
N ALA A 67 -20.75 12.15 -1.46
CA ALA A 67 -21.55 12.71 -2.55
C ALA A 67 -23.01 13.00 -2.16
N LYS A 68 -23.59 12.25 -1.22
CA LYS A 68 -24.93 12.52 -0.67
C LYS A 68 -24.97 13.83 0.11
N GLU A 69 -23.94 14.12 0.90
CA GLU A 69 -23.97 15.15 1.94
C GLU A 69 -23.16 16.40 1.66
N ILE A 70 -22.14 16.30 0.80
CA ILE A 70 -21.20 17.38 0.48
C ILE A 70 -21.26 17.62 -1.02
N LYS A 71 -21.32 18.89 -1.43
CA LYS A 71 -21.35 19.24 -2.86
C LYS A 71 -20.00 18.89 -3.49
N ILE A 72 -20.01 18.20 -4.62
CA ILE A 72 -18.82 17.89 -5.42
C ILE A 72 -18.94 18.65 -6.74
N ASN A 73 -17.91 19.37 -7.14
CA ASN A 73 -17.90 20.08 -8.44
C ASN A 73 -17.39 19.18 -9.56
N ASN A 74 -16.24 18.53 -9.33
CA ASN A 74 -15.59 17.68 -10.33
C ASN A 74 -15.27 16.32 -9.69
N LEU A 75 -15.66 15.25 -10.37
CA LEU A 75 -15.43 13.88 -9.92
C LEU A 75 -14.61 13.12 -10.96
N TYR A 76 -13.47 12.62 -10.53
CA TYR A 76 -12.56 11.80 -11.30
C TYR A 76 -12.53 10.37 -10.77
N VAL A 77 -12.53 9.41 -11.69
CA VAL A 77 -12.47 7.97 -11.41
C VAL A 77 -11.39 7.32 -12.25
N SER A 78 -10.88 6.18 -11.81
CA SER A 78 -9.88 5.40 -12.56
C SER A 78 -10.43 4.85 -13.88
N ASN A 79 -9.51 4.41 -14.74
CA ASN A 79 -9.84 3.47 -15.81
C ASN A 79 -10.22 2.09 -15.24
N GLY A 80 -10.74 1.23 -16.12
CA GLY A 80 -11.07 -0.17 -15.83
C GLY A 80 -12.57 -0.41 -15.71
N GLU A 81 -12.96 -1.66 -15.92
CA GLU A 81 -14.34 -2.13 -15.72
C GLU A 81 -14.47 -2.74 -14.33
N VAL A 82 -15.47 -2.32 -13.55
CA VAL A 82 -15.74 -2.88 -12.22
C VAL A 82 -17.21 -3.12 -11.99
N GLU A 83 -17.49 -4.30 -11.42
CA GLU A 83 -18.83 -4.78 -11.11
C GLU A 83 -19.00 -5.09 -9.61
N THR A 84 -18.38 -4.30 -8.74
CA THR A 84 -18.61 -4.40 -7.28
C THR A 84 -19.87 -3.66 -6.85
N LYS A 85 -20.41 -4.02 -5.68
CA LYS A 85 -21.55 -3.31 -5.10
C LYS A 85 -21.18 -1.87 -4.73
N SER A 86 -20.04 -1.68 -4.06
CA SER A 86 -19.56 -0.36 -3.63
C SER A 86 -19.44 0.61 -4.81
N TYR A 87 -18.85 0.16 -5.93
CA TYR A 87 -18.73 0.98 -7.14
C TYR A 87 -20.10 1.35 -7.73
N ARG A 88 -21.04 0.40 -7.82
CA ARG A 88 -22.40 0.69 -8.31
C ARG A 88 -23.15 1.67 -7.42
N ASP A 89 -23.05 1.52 -6.10
CA ASP A 89 -23.71 2.40 -5.13
C ASP A 89 -23.14 3.83 -5.27
N PHE A 90 -21.82 3.97 -5.33
CA PHE A 90 -21.13 5.24 -5.56
C PHE A 90 -21.54 5.92 -6.88
N ILE A 91 -21.44 5.21 -8.01
CA ILE A 91 -21.79 5.78 -9.33
C ILE A 91 -23.28 6.12 -9.43
N SER A 92 -24.16 5.32 -8.83
CA SER A 92 -25.60 5.60 -8.77
C SER A 92 -25.90 6.90 -8.04
N VAL A 93 -25.25 7.11 -6.88
CA VAL A 93 -25.37 8.36 -6.13
C VAL A 93 -24.80 9.53 -6.93
N ALA A 94 -23.61 9.39 -7.51
CA ALA A 94 -22.99 10.42 -8.32
C ALA A 94 -23.92 10.87 -9.46
N ALA A 95 -24.50 9.92 -10.19
CA ALA A 95 -25.48 10.19 -11.25
C ALA A 95 -26.75 10.88 -10.70
N SER A 96 -27.27 10.44 -9.54
CA SER A 96 -28.44 11.06 -8.91
C SER A 96 -28.21 12.52 -8.48
N LYS A 97 -26.95 12.89 -8.26
CA LYS A 97 -26.51 14.26 -7.93
C LYS A 97 -26.15 15.08 -9.16
N GLY A 98 -26.29 14.53 -10.37
CA GLY A 98 -25.92 15.19 -11.62
C GLY A 98 -24.41 15.30 -11.82
N LEU A 99 -23.62 14.47 -11.15
CA LEU A 99 -22.18 14.36 -11.39
C LEU A 99 -21.93 13.49 -12.62
N TYR A 100 -20.87 13.83 -13.35
CA TYR A 100 -20.39 13.08 -14.50
C TYR A 100 -18.97 12.59 -14.20
N PRO A 101 -18.82 11.42 -13.56
CA PRO A 101 -17.51 10.82 -13.33
C PRO A 101 -16.74 10.69 -14.64
N SER A 102 -15.47 11.06 -14.64
CA SER A 102 -14.61 10.97 -15.82
C SER A 102 -13.20 10.52 -15.45
N VAL A 103 -12.52 9.88 -16.39
CA VAL A 103 -11.09 9.56 -16.22
C VAL A 103 -10.27 10.80 -16.59
N PRO A 104 -9.40 11.32 -15.72
CA PRO A 104 -8.59 12.47 -16.05
C PRO A 104 -7.52 12.11 -17.08
N LEU A 105 -7.09 13.08 -17.89
CA LEU A 105 -6.04 12.83 -18.87
C LEU A 105 -4.67 12.76 -18.19
N LEU A 106 -3.82 11.82 -18.62
CA LEU A 106 -2.42 11.76 -18.20
C LEU A 106 -1.72 13.11 -18.47
N GLY A 107 -1.02 13.64 -17.47
CA GLY A 107 -0.33 14.93 -17.51
C GLY A 107 -1.26 16.15 -17.39
N SER A 108 -2.58 15.95 -17.23
CA SER A 108 -3.48 17.06 -16.94
C SER A 108 -3.21 17.67 -15.56
N LYS A 109 -3.51 18.96 -15.43
CA LYS A 109 -3.25 19.75 -14.23
C LYS A 109 -4.54 20.41 -13.73
N PHE A 110 -4.77 20.34 -12.43
CA PHE A 110 -5.94 20.91 -11.75
C PHE A 110 -5.50 21.91 -10.68
N ASP A 111 -5.98 23.15 -10.78
CA ASP A 111 -5.66 24.23 -9.83
C ASP A 111 -6.53 24.14 -8.58
N LEU A 112 -5.91 24.20 -7.40
CA LEU A 112 -6.62 24.33 -6.13
C LEU A 112 -6.11 25.59 -5.40
N SER A 113 -6.59 26.76 -5.81
CA SER A 113 -6.22 28.04 -5.19
C SER A 113 -4.71 28.32 -5.31
N GLY A 114 -4.15 28.12 -6.50
CA GLY A 114 -2.74 28.38 -6.80
C GLY A 114 -1.78 27.22 -6.51
N SER A 115 -2.23 26.16 -5.83
CA SER A 115 -1.56 24.86 -5.85
C SER A 115 -2.06 24.02 -7.02
N THR A 116 -1.36 22.93 -7.36
CA THR A 116 -1.67 22.13 -8.54
C THR A 116 -1.63 20.64 -8.24
N PHE A 117 -2.62 19.90 -8.73
CA PHE A 117 -2.54 18.46 -8.92
C PHE A 117 -2.14 18.15 -10.35
N GLU A 118 -1.13 17.30 -10.56
CA GLU A 118 -0.75 16.75 -11.86
C GLU A 118 -0.99 15.24 -11.88
N VAL A 119 -1.65 14.75 -12.93
CA VAL A 119 -1.95 13.32 -13.10
C VAL A 119 -0.75 12.59 -13.68
N LEU A 120 -0.18 11.67 -12.92
CA LEU A 120 1.01 10.92 -13.30
C LEU A 120 0.73 9.49 -13.76
N SER A 121 -0.41 8.91 -13.39
CA SER A 121 -0.86 7.62 -13.90
C SER A 121 -2.39 7.57 -13.93
N VAL A 122 -2.91 6.92 -14.97
CA VAL A 122 -4.31 6.50 -15.16
C VAL A 122 -4.29 5.19 -15.96
N ALA A 123 -3.43 4.25 -15.56
CA ALA A 123 -3.24 3.02 -16.30
C ALA A 123 -4.54 2.20 -16.40
N ASN A 124 -4.55 1.25 -17.32
CA ASN A 124 -5.67 0.35 -17.55
C ASN A 124 -5.12 -1.07 -17.71
N THR A 125 -4.76 -1.68 -16.60
CA THR A 125 -4.22 -3.03 -16.44
C THR A 125 -5.30 -3.96 -15.89
N GLU A 126 -4.97 -5.26 -15.83
CA GLU A 126 -5.86 -6.26 -15.21
C GLU A 126 -5.93 -6.14 -13.69
N ASP A 127 -4.95 -5.49 -13.05
CA ASP A 127 -4.92 -5.25 -11.62
C ASP A 127 -5.49 -3.85 -11.30
N PRO A 128 -6.66 -3.76 -10.64
CA PRO A 128 -7.25 -2.48 -10.28
C PRO A 128 -6.34 -1.58 -9.44
N ASN A 129 -5.43 -2.13 -8.64
CA ASN A 129 -4.47 -1.35 -7.86
C ASN A 129 -3.59 -0.48 -8.77
N ASN A 130 -3.10 -1.08 -9.86
CA ASN A 130 -2.27 -0.39 -10.85
C ASN A 130 -3.06 0.60 -11.72
N ASN A 131 -4.40 0.58 -11.66
CA ASN A 131 -5.25 1.58 -12.29
C ASN A 131 -5.41 2.85 -11.43
N SER A 132 -4.79 2.88 -10.25
CA SER A 132 -4.75 4.05 -9.37
C SER A 132 -4.43 5.34 -10.12
N ILE A 133 -5.26 6.36 -9.93
CA ILE A 133 -4.94 7.74 -10.29
C ILE A 133 -3.78 8.20 -9.38
N VAL A 134 -2.57 8.17 -9.91
CA VAL A 134 -1.40 8.70 -9.20
C VAL A 134 -1.33 10.20 -9.42
N LEU A 135 -1.25 10.97 -8.32
CA LEU A 135 -1.26 12.43 -8.34
C LEU A 135 0.03 12.99 -7.75
N LEU A 136 0.59 14.01 -8.39
CA LEU A 136 1.54 14.92 -7.77
C LEU A 136 0.82 16.19 -7.38
N TYR A 137 0.70 16.44 -6.08
CA TYR A 137 0.26 17.72 -5.56
C TYR A 137 1.47 18.64 -5.33
N THR A 138 1.40 19.88 -5.79
CA THR A 138 2.46 20.88 -5.62
C THR A 138 1.89 22.18 -5.10
N ASN A 139 2.44 22.67 -3.97
CA ASN A 139 2.14 23.99 -3.41
C ASN A 139 3.47 24.70 -3.18
N GLY A 140 3.75 25.78 -3.94
CA GLY A 140 5.07 26.39 -3.93
C GLY A 140 6.14 25.41 -4.41
N ASN A 141 7.16 25.18 -3.58
CA ASN A 141 8.22 24.20 -3.80
C ASN A 141 7.90 22.81 -3.22
N ASP A 142 6.88 22.70 -2.36
CA ASP A 142 6.54 21.44 -1.70
C ASP A 142 5.79 20.52 -2.68
N LYS A 143 6.25 19.28 -2.78
CA LYS A 143 5.74 18.22 -3.66
C LYS A 143 5.31 17.02 -2.85
N ILE A 144 4.07 16.59 -3.10
CA ILE A 144 3.44 15.47 -2.41
C ILE A 144 2.98 14.46 -3.45
N LEU A 145 3.52 13.25 -3.41
CA LEU A 145 3.16 12.16 -4.31
C LEU A 145 2.11 11.27 -3.65
N LEU A 146 0.94 11.17 -4.27
CA LEU A 146 -0.19 10.37 -3.82
C LEU A 146 -0.35 9.15 -4.73
N MET A 147 -0.01 7.97 -4.20
CA MET A 147 0.09 6.76 -5.01
C MET A 147 -1.23 5.96 -5.12
N GLY A 148 -2.20 6.19 -4.23
CA GLY A 148 -3.30 5.23 -4.03
C GLY A 148 -2.70 3.85 -3.75
N ASP A 149 -3.10 2.86 -4.54
CA ASP A 149 -2.57 1.49 -4.47
C ASP A 149 -1.64 1.12 -5.63
N ALA A 150 -1.15 2.10 -6.38
CA ALA A 150 -0.20 1.86 -7.45
C ALA A 150 1.04 1.08 -6.94
N GLU A 151 1.32 -0.05 -7.59
CA GLU A 151 2.38 -0.97 -7.22
C GLU A 151 3.63 -0.77 -8.09
N LYS A 152 4.63 -1.64 -7.89
CA LYS A 152 5.90 -1.66 -8.62
C LYS A 152 5.81 -1.53 -10.14
N GLU A 153 4.74 -2.05 -10.76
CA GLU A 153 4.50 -1.91 -12.19
C GLU A 153 4.36 -0.44 -12.60
N ILE A 154 3.59 0.33 -11.82
CA ILE A 154 3.37 1.75 -12.07
C ILE A 154 4.59 2.57 -11.65
N GLU A 155 5.22 2.25 -10.52
CA GLU A 155 6.42 2.93 -10.03
C GLU A 155 7.53 3.07 -11.09
N GLN A 156 7.73 2.03 -11.90
CA GLN A 156 8.76 2.00 -12.95
C GLN A 156 8.50 3.04 -14.05
N ASN A 157 7.23 3.41 -14.26
CA ASN A 157 6.79 4.32 -15.31
C ASN A 157 6.68 5.78 -14.83
N LEU A 158 6.65 6.01 -13.51
CA LEU A 158 6.54 7.36 -12.95
C LEU A 158 7.86 8.14 -13.09
N ASN A 159 7.79 9.35 -13.65
CA ASN A 159 8.94 10.24 -13.78
C ASN A 159 8.70 11.60 -13.12
N VAL A 160 8.64 11.59 -11.79
CA VAL A 160 8.32 12.76 -10.96
C VAL A 160 9.55 13.46 -10.37
N GLY A 161 10.69 12.76 -10.30
CA GLY A 161 11.89 13.26 -9.63
C GLY A 161 11.71 13.35 -8.11
N ASP A 162 12.51 14.19 -7.47
CA ASP A 162 12.49 14.44 -6.02
C ASP A 162 11.14 15.01 -5.56
N VAL A 163 10.61 14.47 -4.47
CA VAL A 163 9.37 14.89 -3.79
C VAL A 163 9.62 15.02 -2.29
N ASP A 164 8.85 15.83 -1.58
CA ASP A 164 9.06 16.01 -0.13
C ASP A 164 8.30 14.96 0.69
N LEU A 165 7.09 14.60 0.24
CA LEU A 165 6.22 13.66 0.93
C LEU A 165 5.65 12.60 -0.01
N LEU A 166 5.73 11.34 0.40
CA LEU A 166 5.13 10.19 -0.26
C LEU A 166 3.95 9.65 0.56
N LYS A 167 2.73 9.58 0.00
CA LYS A 167 1.75 8.59 0.45
C LYS A 167 2.16 7.25 -0.13
N VAL A 168 2.58 6.34 0.76
CA VAL A 168 3.01 5.00 0.42
C VAL A 168 1.88 4.25 -0.29
N GLY A 169 2.22 3.60 -1.41
CA GLY A 169 1.30 2.82 -2.20
C GLY A 169 0.77 1.61 -1.44
N HIS A 170 -0.50 1.27 -1.63
CA HIS A 170 -1.10 0.00 -1.19
C HIS A 170 -0.86 -0.29 0.28
N HIS A 171 -1.05 0.74 1.11
CA HIS A 171 -0.89 0.72 2.57
C HIS A 171 0.48 0.21 3.07
N GLY A 172 1.51 0.21 2.21
CA GLY A 172 2.82 -0.37 2.52
C GLY A 172 2.92 -1.86 2.20
N SER A 173 2.13 -2.38 1.26
CA SER A 173 2.26 -3.73 0.72
C SER A 173 3.67 -3.99 0.18
N TYR A 174 4.14 -5.24 0.24
CA TYR A 174 5.42 -5.66 -0.35
C TYR A 174 5.46 -5.49 -1.87
N SER A 175 4.29 -5.32 -2.52
CA SER A 175 4.17 -5.07 -3.95
C SER A 175 4.47 -3.62 -4.34
N SER A 176 4.61 -2.71 -3.37
CA SER A 176 4.93 -1.30 -3.57
C SER A 176 6.30 -0.93 -3.00
N SER A 177 6.64 0.36 -3.10
CA SER A 177 7.83 1.03 -2.56
C SER A 177 9.13 0.32 -2.91
N SER A 178 9.33 -0.02 -4.20
CA SER A 178 10.61 -0.59 -4.61
C SER A 178 11.77 0.34 -4.31
N LYS A 179 12.92 -0.24 -3.96
CA LYS A 179 14.15 0.52 -3.74
C LYS A 179 14.50 1.45 -4.89
N SER A 180 14.38 0.99 -6.14
CA SER A 180 14.62 1.84 -7.32
C SER A 180 13.69 3.05 -7.41
N PHE A 181 12.44 2.89 -6.96
CA PHE A 181 11.47 3.97 -6.94
C PHE A 181 11.75 4.96 -5.82
N ILE A 182 11.95 4.48 -4.59
CA ILE A 182 12.29 5.32 -3.43
C ILE A 182 13.61 6.06 -3.69
N ASP A 183 14.61 5.42 -4.30
CA ASP A 183 15.87 6.07 -4.69
C ASP A 183 15.67 7.19 -5.72
N LYS A 184 14.68 7.04 -6.60
CA LYS A 184 14.40 7.99 -7.68
C LYS A 184 13.67 9.23 -7.17
N ILE A 185 12.74 9.06 -6.23
CA ILE A 185 11.90 10.15 -5.73
C ILE A 185 12.38 10.75 -4.40
N ASN A 186 13.27 10.02 -3.69
CA ASN A 186 14.02 10.47 -2.52
C ASN A 186 13.22 11.32 -1.51
N PRO A 187 12.11 10.80 -0.96
CA PRO A 187 11.24 11.60 -0.11
C PRO A 187 11.87 11.92 1.24
N GLU A 188 11.55 13.07 1.85
CA GLU A 188 11.90 13.33 3.25
C GLU A 188 10.94 12.57 4.17
N TYR A 189 9.65 12.61 3.84
CA TYR A 189 8.57 12.01 4.62
C TYR A 189 7.84 10.92 3.84
N ALA A 190 7.37 9.89 4.55
CA ALA A 190 6.44 8.91 4.02
C ALA A 190 5.26 8.69 4.98
N VAL A 191 4.04 8.77 4.45
CA VAL A 191 2.81 8.47 5.19
C VAL A 191 2.26 7.12 4.79
N ILE A 192 1.92 6.31 5.79
CA ILE A 192 1.29 5.00 5.62
C ILE A 192 -0.09 5.07 6.27
N LEU A 193 -1.14 5.07 5.44
CA LEU A 193 -2.51 4.88 5.94
C LEU A 193 -2.72 3.38 6.14
N VAL A 194 -2.80 2.97 7.39
CA VAL A 194 -2.90 1.58 7.85
C VAL A 194 -3.53 1.55 9.25
N GLY A 195 -4.23 0.45 9.57
CA GLY A 195 -4.84 0.22 10.88
C GLY A 195 -4.05 -0.77 11.73
N GLU A 196 -4.14 -0.65 13.06
CA GLU A 196 -3.44 -1.53 14.03
C GLU A 196 -3.72 -3.03 13.78
N ASP A 197 -4.95 -3.35 13.35
CA ASP A 197 -5.44 -4.71 13.10
C ASP A 197 -5.50 -5.06 11.59
N ASN A 198 -4.57 -4.54 10.78
CA ASN A 198 -4.55 -4.80 9.35
C ASN A 198 -4.39 -6.31 9.05
N LYS A 199 -5.48 -6.93 8.56
CA LYS A 199 -5.57 -8.38 8.31
C LYS A 199 -4.69 -8.87 7.16
N TYR A 200 -4.17 -7.95 6.34
CA TYR A 200 -3.28 -8.24 5.22
C TYR A 200 -1.81 -8.24 5.66
N GLY A 201 -1.51 -7.83 6.90
CA GLY A 201 -0.14 -7.73 7.41
C GLY A 201 0.57 -6.44 6.99
N HIS A 202 -0.18 -5.43 6.53
CA HIS A 202 0.38 -4.13 6.20
C HIS A 202 0.77 -3.34 7.46
N PRO A 203 1.85 -2.53 7.40
CA PRO A 203 2.82 -2.47 6.32
C PRO A 203 3.78 -3.68 6.34
N HIS A 204 4.20 -4.14 5.15
CA HIS A 204 5.07 -5.31 5.02
C HIS A 204 6.55 -4.97 5.25
N LYS A 205 7.31 -6.00 5.67
CA LYS A 205 8.73 -5.87 6.01
C LYS A 205 9.58 -5.28 4.88
N GLU A 206 9.34 -5.69 3.64
CA GLU A 206 10.09 -5.26 2.46
C GLU A 206 9.99 -3.74 2.26
N THR A 207 8.79 -3.20 2.43
CA THR A 207 8.52 -1.76 2.31
C THR A 207 9.15 -1.02 3.48
N MET A 208 8.95 -1.50 4.71
CA MET A 208 9.52 -0.87 5.89
C MET A 208 11.06 -0.87 5.89
N ASP A 209 11.68 -1.98 5.45
CA ASP A 209 13.13 -2.07 5.30
C ASP A 209 13.65 -1.07 4.25
N THR A 210 12.94 -0.92 3.13
CA THR A 210 13.33 0.04 2.07
C THR A 210 13.30 1.48 2.59
N LEU A 211 12.22 1.88 3.27
CA LEU A 211 12.09 3.22 3.85
C LEU A 211 13.16 3.44 4.94
N LYS A 212 13.41 2.44 5.79
CA LYS A 212 14.42 2.50 6.85
C LYS A 212 15.84 2.60 6.31
N GLU A 213 16.19 1.82 5.29
CA GLU A 213 17.51 1.85 4.67
C GLU A 213 17.81 3.23 4.08
N LYS A 214 16.76 3.91 3.60
CA LYS A 214 16.86 5.25 3.01
C LYS A 214 16.75 6.38 4.02
N GLY A 215 16.45 6.07 5.29
CA GLY A 215 16.32 7.06 6.36
C GLY A 215 15.13 8.01 6.18
N ILE A 216 14.04 7.51 5.58
CA ILE A 216 12.83 8.28 5.31
C ILE A 216 12.01 8.42 6.60
N GLU A 217 11.67 9.63 7.03
CA GLU A 217 10.85 9.82 8.22
C GLU A 217 9.41 9.32 7.96
N ILE A 218 8.98 8.28 8.67
CA ILE A 218 7.67 7.66 8.45
C ILE A 218 6.62 8.17 9.43
N HIS A 219 5.38 8.25 8.99
CA HIS A 219 4.23 8.56 9.84
C HIS A 219 3.07 7.63 9.50
N ARG A 220 2.46 7.01 10.51
CA ARG A 220 1.46 5.96 10.33
C ARG A 220 0.17 6.29 11.05
N SER A 221 -0.97 6.08 10.39
CA SER A 221 -2.28 6.42 10.98
C SER A 221 -2.64 5.53 12.17
N ASP A 222 -2.14 4.29 12.22
CA ASP A 222 -2.31 3.41 13.38
C ASP A 222 -1.58 3.90 14.63
N GLU A 223 -0.51 4.68 14.48
CA GLU A 223 0.26 5.23 15.60
C GLU A 223 -0.15 6.67 15.96
N CYS A 224 -0.59 7.46 14.97
CA CYS A 224 -0.85 8.89 15.15
C CYS A 224 -2.34 9.28 15.09
N GLY A 225 -3.23 8.38 14.70
CA GLY A 225 -4.58 8.78 14.29
C GLY A 225 -4.53 9.61 13.02
N ASP A 226 -5.30 10.70 12.97
CA ASP A 226 -5.28 11.61 11.82
C ASP A 226 -3.93 12.34 11.72
N ILE A 227 -3.27 12.21 10.58
CA ILE A 227 -1.99 12.87 10.30
C ILE A 227 -2.25 14.09 9.44
N VAL A 228 -1.75 15.25 9.87
CA VAL A 228 -1.91 16.51 9.16
C VAL A 228 -0.56 17.12 8.87
N PHE A 229 -0.30 17.32 7.58
CA PHE A 229 0.82 18.12 7.09
C PHE A 229 0.38 19.53 6.71
N ILE A 230 1.12 20.52 7.15
CA ILE A 230 0.98 21.93 6.76
C ILE A 230 2.11 22.24 5.78
N SER A 231 1.75 22.37 4.50
CA SER A 231 2.68 22.85 3.47
C SER A 231 2.75 24.37 3.49
N THR A 232 3.95 24.89 3.74
CA THR A 232 4.24 26.33 3.72
C THR A 232 4.60 26.83 2.32
N GLY A 233 4.87 25.90 1.40
CA GLY A 233 5.40 26.13 0.07
C GLY A 233 6.92 26.19 0.00
N ASN A 234 7.61 26.01 1.11
CA ASN A 234 9.07 25.87 1.21
C ASN A 234 9.48 24.96 2.39
N GLY A 235 8.62 23.99 2.72
CA GLY A 235 8.78 23.07 3.83
C GLY A 235 7.44 22.60 4.37
N LEU A 236 7.48 21.42 5.00
CA LEU A 236 6.34 20.77 5.60
C LEU A 236 6.44 20.81 7.13
N GLU A 237 5.32 21.08 7.80
CA GLU A 237 5.17 20.88 9.25
C GLU A 237 4.17 19.76 9.49
N ILE A 238 4.36 18.95 10.53
CA ILE A 238 3.50 17.79 10.81
C ILE A 238 3.04 17.77 12.28
N ASN A 239 1.80 17.33 12.52
CA ASN A 239 1.22 17.19 13.86
C ASN A 239 1.59 15.87 14.59
N CYS A 240 2.26 14.97 13.90
CA CYS A 240 2.53 13.59 14.31
C CYS A 240 4.04 13.41 14.47
N LYS A 241 4.46 12.59 15.43
CA LYS A 241 5.88 12.26 15.60
C LYS A 241 6.30 11.22 14.56
N GLU A 242 7.60 11.07 14.33
CA GLU A 242 8.14 9.95 13.59
C GLU A 242 7.61 8.63 14.18
N GLY A 243 7.06 7.80 13.28
CA GLY A 243 6.47 6.50 13.58
C GLY A 243 7.49 5.37 13.58
N SER A 244 7.05 4.19 14.02
CA SER A 244 7.91 3.02 14.12
C SER A 244 8.02 2.29 12.78
N TYR A 245 9.21 1.74 12.50
CA TYR A 245 9.43 0.86 11.34
C TYR A 245 8.93 -0.58 11.59
N ASN A 246 8.00 -0.77 12.54
CA ASN A 246 7.43 -2.08 12.83
C ASN A 246 6.58 -2.56 11.65
N VAL A 247 6.54 -3.88 11.46
CA VAL A 247 5.72 -4.51 10.43
C VAL A 247 4.31 -4.80 10.95
N GLY A 248 3.33 -4.90 10.05
CA GLY A 248 1.96 -5.27 10.40
C GLY A 248 1.86 -6.66 11.03
N ASN A 249 1.01 -6.79 12.06
CA ASN A 249 0.79 -8.05 12.74
C ASN A 249 -0.09 -8.97 11.91
N ASN A 250 0.51 -9.98 11.28
CA ASN A 250 -0.26 -11.02 10.62
C ASN A 250 -0.68 -12.06 11.68
N SER A 251 -1.91 -11.99 12.20
CA SER A 251 -2.39 -12.92 13.25
C SER A 251 -2.38 -14.40 12.83
N LYS A 252 -2.15 -14.71 11.56
CA LYS A 252 -1.89 -16.08 11.06
C LYS A 252 -0.44 -16.55 11.26
N TYR A 253 0.49 -15.69 11.67
CA TYR A 253 1.93 -15.99 11.77
C TYR A 253 2.56 -15.72 13.14
N SER A 254 1.80 -15.24 14.12
CA SER A 254 2.24 -15.16 15.53
C SER A 254 2.20 -16.54 16.22
N THR A 255 2.99 -17.50 15.75
CA THR A 255 3.54 -18.60 16.57
C THR A 255 4.87 -19.04 15.97
N ILE A 256 5.97 -18.56 16.53
CA ILE A 256 7.05 -19.33 17.18
C ILE A 256 8.10 -18.27 17.56
N ASP A 257 7.90 -17.66 18.72
CA ASP A 257 9.00 -17.14 19.52
C ASP A 257 8.79 -17.68 20.94
N ASN A 258 9.11 -18.97 21.10
CA ASN A 258 9.35 -19.54 22.42
C ASN A 258 10.85 -19.75 22.54
N THR A 259 11.48 -18.80 23.23
CA THR A 259 12.72 -18.94 23.99
C THR A 259 12.89 -20.36 24.52
N VAL A 260 13.77 -21.15 23.90
CA VAL A 260 14.38 -22.30 24.57
C VAL A 260 15.57 -21.76 25.35
N LYS A 261 15.35 -21.51 26.64
CA LYS A 261 16.42 -21.47 27.63
C LYS A 261 17.11 -22.83 27.62
N ILE A 262 18.32 -22.90 27.06
CA ILE A 262 19.19 -24.06 27.25
C ILE A 262 19.83 -23.88 28.64
N GLU A 263 19.22 -24.47 29.66
CA GLU A 263 19.91 -24.75 30.91
C GLU A 263 20.88 -25.90 30.67
N SER A 264 22.16 -25.60 30.86
CA SER A 264 23.26 -26.54 30.86
C SER A 264 23.15 -27.49 32.05
N ASN A 265 22.76 -28.74 31.80
CA ASN A 265 23.05 -29.85 32.71
C ASN A 265 24.00 -30.82 32.01
N ILE A 266 25.29 -30.59 32.25
CA ILE A 266 26.35 -31.56 32.01
C ILE A 266 26.31 -32.57 33.15
N SER A 267 25.96 -33.81 32.85
CA SER A 267 26.35 -34.95 33.66
C SER A 267 26.60 -36.17 32.78
N SER A 268 27.89 -36.39 32.51
CA SER A 268 28.58 -37.69 32.52
C SER A 268 27.77 -38.95 32.20
N ILE A 269 28.16 -39.63 31.10
CA ILE A 269 28.50 -41.06 31.07
C ILE A 269 29.51 -41.27 29.92
N GLN A 270 30.59 -41.97 30.23
CA GLN A 270 31.70 -42.37 29.36
C GLN A 270 31.41 -43.69 28.62
N ASP A 271 32.25 -43.93 27.61
CA ASP A 271 32.60 -45.20 26.95
C ASP A 271 31.54 -45.80 26.00
N GLU A 272 31.87 -46.38 24.83
CA GLU A 272 33.12 -46.99 24.36
C GLU A 272 33.10 -47.09 22.81
N SER A 273 34.29 -47.31 22.23
CA SER A 273 34.65 -47.46 20.82
C SER A 273 33.88 -48.51 19.99
N ILE A 274 33.83 -48.35 18.65
CA ILE A 274 34.13 -49.39 17.62
C ILE A 274 34.23 -48.76 16.21
N ASN A 275 35.31 -49.13 15.50
CA ASN A 275 35.62 -48.87 14.09
C ASN A 275 34.73 -49.69 13.12
N ASN A 276 34.37 -49.14 11.95
CA ASN A 276 34.84 -49.60 10.62
C ASN A 276 34.01 -49.06 9.42
N SER A 277 34.76 -48.46 8.49
CA SER A 277 34.83 -48.76 7.05
C SER A 277 33.68 -48.49 6.06
N ASN A 278 34.06 -47.64 5.08
CA ASN A 278 33.96 -47.76 3.62
C ASN A 278 32.77 -47.18 2.82
N ASN A 279 33.14 -46.15 2.04
CA ASN A 279 32.91 -45.91 0.61
C ASN A 279 31.48 -45.77 0.09
N ASN A 280 31.12 -44.56 -0.39
CA ASN A 280 31.27 -44.24 -1.82
C ASN A 280 30.89 -42.79 -2.17
N SER A 281 31.80 -42.14 -2.91
CA SER A 281 31.59 -41.12 -3.97
C SER A 281 30.55 -40.01 -3.77
N ASN A 282 30.98 -38.89 -3.16
CA ASN A 282 30.34 -37.59 -3.37
C ASN A 282 30.96 -36.88 -4.57
N LYS A 283 30.20 -36.82 -5.67
CA LYS A 283 30.32 -35.78 -6.69
C LYS A 283 30.07 -34.44 -6.01
N ASN A 284 31.03 -33.51 -6.14
CA ASN A 284 30.80 -32.10 -5.87
C ASN A 284 29.67 -31.61 -6.78
N ILE A 285 28.53 -31.26 -6.17
CA ILE A 285 27.57 -30.34 -6.75
C ILE A 285 27.57 -29.14 -5.82
N ASN A 286 28.16 -28.03 -6.28
CA ASN A 286 27.92 -26.71 -5.72
C ASN A 286 26.41 -26.47 -5.73
N ILE A 287 25.81 -26.26 -4.56
CA ILE A 287 24.48 -25.67 -4.47
C ILE A 287 24.68 -24.35 -3.76
N GLU A 288 24.73 -23.30 -4.59
CA GLU A 288 24.65 -21.90 -4.18
C GLU A 288 23.37 -21.66 -3.39
N ASN A 289 23.46 -20.76 -2.41
CA ASN A 289 22.37 -20.30 -1.57
C ASN A 289 21.30 -19.53 -2.38
N ASN A 290 20.36 -20.25 -3.01
CA ASN A 290 19.14 -19.67 -3.58
C ASN A 290 18.02 -19.61 -2.53
N ASN A 291 18.16 -18.73 -1.55
CA ASN A 291 17.14 -18.51 -0.51
C ASN A 291 16.19 -17.32 -0.79
N SER A 292 16.20 -16.76 -2.01
CA SER A 292 15.44 -15.55 -2.36
C SER A 292 14.47 -15.71 -3.54
N GLU A 293 14.20 -16.94 -4.00
CA GLU A 293 13.26 -17.17 -5.10
C GLU A 293 11.82 -17.21 -4.58
N VAL A 294 10.98 -16.29 -5.07
CA VAL A 294 9.55 -16.24 -4.76
C VAL A 294 8.84 -17.34 -5.54
N VAL A 295 8.04 -18.13 -4.83
CA VAL A 295 7.21 -19.19 -5.39
C VAL A 295 5.76 -19.00 -4.97
N TYR A 296 4.85 -19.55 -5.76
CA TYR A 296 3.41 -19.47 -5.60
C TYR A 296 2.83 -20.85 -5.27
N TRP A 297 1.80 -20.93 -4.44
CA TRP A 297 1.08 -22.16 -4.15
C TRP A 297 -0.35 -21.87 -3.71
N THR A 298 -1.23 -22.87 -3.68
CA THR A 298 -2.57 -22.73 -3.09
C THR A 298 -2.61 -23.34 -1.69
N GLU A 299 -3.54 -22.87 -0.84
CA GLU A 299 -3.71 -23.37 0.54
C GLU A 299 -3.83 -24.91 0.58
N SER A 300 -4.59 -25.50 -0.36
CA SER A 300 -4.75 -26.96 -0.48
C SER A 300 -3.76 -27.64 -1.43
N GLY A 301 -2.94 -26.88 -2.16
CA GLY A 301 -2.01 -27.40 -3.16
C GLY A 301 -0.82 -28.13 -2.54
N LYS A 302 -0.33 -29.19 -3.18
CA LYS A 302 0.87 -29.93 -2.72
C LYS A 302 2.17 -29.44 -3.37
N LYS A 303 2.05 -28.49 -4.30
CA LYS A 303 3.13 -28.01 -5.16
C LYS A 303 3.34 -26.51 -5.01
N TYR A 304 4.58 -26.08 -5.07
CA TYR A 304 4.91 -24.68 -5.32
C TYR A 304 5.30 -24.47 -6.79
N HIS A 305 5.16 -23.25 -7.26
CA HIS A 305 5.25 -22.87 -8.66
C HIS A 305 6.09 -21.61 -8.82
N SER A 306 6.85 -21.48 -9.90
CA SER A 306 7.64 -20.27 -10.21
C SER A 306 6.78 -19.17 -10.82
N ASP A 307 5.56 -19.52 -11.26
CA ASP A 307 4.63 -18.64 -11.97
C ASP A 307 3.21 -18.82 -11.38
N ALA A 308 2.62 -17.72 -10.90
CA ALA A 308 1.28 -17.68 -10.30
C ALA A 308 0.16 -18.11 -11.26
N SER A 309 0.40 -18.07 -12.57
CA SER A 309 -0.54 -18.48 -13.62
C SER A 309 -0.47 -19.99 -13.95
N CYS A 310 0.44 -20.73 -13.32
CA CYS A 310 0.61 -22.16 -13.60
C CYS A 310 -0.68 -22.96 -13.30
N SER A 311 -1.11 -23.73 -14.32
CA SER A 311 -2.45 -24.34 -14.44
C SER A 311 -3.02 -24.92 -13.14
N GLY A 312 -4.19 -24.44 -12.72
CA GLY A 312 -4.95 -24.99 -11.58
C GLY A 312 -4.80 -24.21 -10.27
N MET A 313 -4.06 -23.09 -10.27
CA MET A 313 -4.05 -22.17 -9.14
C MET A 313 -5.32 -21.32 -9.11
N LYS A 314 -6.12 -21.51 -8.06
CA LYS A 314 -7.19 -20.60 -7.67
C LYS A 314 -6.74 -19.93 -6.37
N SER A 315 -6.65 -18.61 -6.37
CA SER A 315 -6.17 -17.81 -5.23
C SER A 315 -4.77 -18.23 -4.75
N PRO A 316 -3.73 -18.05 -5.58
CA PRO A 316 -2.36 -18.37 -5.17
C PRO A 316 -1.91 -17.44 -4.02
N ILE A 317 -1.21 -18.04 -3.05
CA ILE A 317 -0.40 -17.35 -2.05
C ILE A 317 1.07 -17.52 -2.40
N SER A 318 1.91 -16.58 -1.99
CA SER A 318 3.33 -16.55 -2.36
C SER A 318 4.26 -16.43 -1.16
N GLY A 319 5.53 -16.78 -1.37
CA GLY A 319 6.61 -16.67 -0.41
C GLY A 319 7.83 -17.45 -0.89
N THR A 320 8.77 -17.76 -0.01
CA THR A 320 9.97 -18.52 -0.33
C THR A 320 9.67 -20.01 -0.51
N ILE A 321 10.59 -20.73 -1.18
CA ILE A 321 10.54 -22.20 -1.27
C ILE A 321 10.40 -22.84 0.11
N LYS A 322 11.10 -22.32 1.13
CA LYS A 322 11.07 -22.83 2.51
C LYS A 322 9.70 -22.64 3.16
N GLU A 323 9.07 -21.49 2.93
CA GLU A 323 7.73 -21.17 3.47
C GLU A 323 6.63 -22.00 2.81
N SER A 324 6.78 -22.32 1.52
CA SER A 324 5.82 -23.14 0.80
C SER A 324 5.59 -24.50 1.46
N LYS A 325 6.61 -25.08 2.12
CA LYS A 325 6.60 -26.46 2.66
C LYS A 325 6.07 -27.49 1.64
N ARG A 326 6.24 -27.22 0.36
CA ARG A 326 5.70 -28.00 -0.77
C ARG A 326 6.86 -28.49 -1.64
N THR A 327 6.53 -29.33 -2.61
CA THR A 327 7.50 -29.80 -3.61
C THR A 327 7.36 -29.01 -4.90
N PRO A 328 8.41 -28.85 -5.73
CA PRO A 328 8.30 -28.10 -6.98
C PRO A 328 7.29 -28.74 -7.92
N CYS A 329 6.55 -27.88 -8.63
CA CYS A 329 5.70 -28.28 -9.75
C CYS A 329 6.57 -28.60 -10.97
N SER A 330 6.50 -29.82 -11.47
CA SER A 330 7.32 -30.31 -12.60
C SER A 330 7.01 -29.65 -13.96
N LYS A 331 6.08 -28.70 -14.02
CA LYS A 331 5.74 -27.96 -15.24
C LYS A 331 6.48 -26.63 -15.33
N CYS A 332 6.74 -26.01 -14.19
CA CYS A 332 7.36 -24.68 -14.09
C CYS A 332 8.72 -24.75 -13.37
N TYR A 333 9.14 -25.95 -12.96
CA TYR A 333 10.46 -26.33 -12.43
C TYR A 333 10.86 -27.69 -12.99
#